data_AF-A0A7W1KBP7-F1
#
_entry.id   AF-A0A7W1KBP7-F1
#
_cell.length_a   1.000
_cell.length_b   1.000
_cell.length_c   1.000
_cell.angle_alpha   90.00
_cell.angle_beta   90.00
_cell.angle_gamma   90.00
#
_symmetry.space_group_name_H-M   'P 1'
#
loop_
_entity.id
_entity.type
_entity.pdbx_description
1 polymer ?
#
loop_
_entity_poly.entity_id
_entity_poly.type
_entity_poly.pdbx_seq_one_letter_code
_entity_poly.pdbx_strand_id
1 'polypeptide(L)'
;MSFQRGIDGSEPLRAQPIPEHAGMHEERKGSRARRLGTGTLACPRCDAPVSLGGRAVSPTDVLDCPFCRHTAAVRDFLSLATPTRPARVQVRVVAGARRRALR
;
A
#
# COMPACT_ATOMS: atom_id res chain seq x y z
N MET A 1 73.21 30.79 -32.55
CA MET A 1 72.09 31.15 -31.67
C MET A 1 70.77 30.94 -32.42
N SER A 2 69.80 30.33 -31.73
CA SER A 2 68.34 30.26 -31.99
C SER A 2 67.79 29.50 -33.21
N PHE A 3 67.72 28.18 -32.97
CA PHE A 3 66.73 27.14 -33.29
C PHE A 3 65.36 27.47 -33.90
N GLN A 4 64.94 26.54 -34.76
CA GLN A 4 63.64 26.35 -35.41
C GLN A 4 62.47 26.28 -34.40
N ARG A 5 61.36 26.98 -34.68
CA ARG A 5 60.06 26.72 -34.02
C ARG A 5 59.38 25.55 -34.73
N GLY A 6 59.60 24.34 -34.22
CA GLY A 6 58.72 23.20 -34.47
C GLY A 6 57.53 23.30 -33.51
N ILE A 7 56.33 23.33 -34.06
CA ILE A 7 55.08 23.18 -33.30
C ILE A 7 55.01 21.71 -32.87
N ASP A 8 55.16 21.50 -31.56
CA ASP A 8 55.14 20.21 -30.87
C ASP A 8 53.72 19.60 -30.89
N GLY A 9 53.66 18.27 -30.78
CA GLY A 9 52.61 17.41 -31.30
C GLY A 9 51.20 17.66 -30.76
N SER A 10 50.22 17.54 -31.65
CA SER A 10 48.84 17.25 -31.27
C SER A 10 48.72 15.78 -30.88
N GLU A 11 49.07 15.47 -29.64
CA GLU A 11 48.77 14.17 -29.04
C GLU A 11 47.27 14.11 -28.71
N PRO A 12 46.49 13.18 -29.28
CA PRO A 12 45.08 13.06 -28.91
C PRO A 12 45.02 12.47 -27.51
N LEU A 13 44.58 13.28 -26.54
CA LEU A 13 44.18 12.81 -25.22
C LEU A 13 43.18 11.67 -25.41
N ARG A 14 43.61 10.42 -25.16
CA ARG A 14 42.67 9.31 -25.04
C ARG A 14 41.77 9.63 -23.86
N ALA A 15 40.50 9.89 -24.13
CA ALA A 15 39.48 9.96 -23.10
C ALA A 15 39.52 8.63 -22.33
N GLN A 16 39.93 8.68 -21.07
CA GLN A 16 39.75 7.54 -20.19
C GLN A 16 38.24 7.31 -20.05
N PRO A 17 37.74 6.07 -20.21
CA PRO A 17 36.34 5.78 -19.93
C PRO A 17 36.05 6.16 -18.48
N ILE A 18 35.20 7.16 -18.28
CA ILE A 18 34.57 7.40 -16.98
C ILE A 18 33.81 6.12 -16.68
N PRO A 19 34.03 5.45 -15.53
CA PRO A 19 33.27 4.25 -15.20
C PRO A 19 31.79 4.63 -15.27
N GLU A 20 31.14 4.05 -16.27
CA GLU A 20 29.74 4.28 -16.57
C GLU A 20 28.98 3.98 -15.28
N HIS A 21 28.32 5.02 -14.78
CA HIS A 21 27.27 5.00 -13.77
C HIS A 21 27.26 3.73 -12.92
N ALA A 22 27.82 3.81 -11.70
CA ALA A 22 27.47 2.86 -10.65
C ALA A 22 25.93 2.74 -10.65
N GLY A 23 25.43 1.66 -11.24
CA GLY A 23 24.03 1.52 -11.57
C GLY A 23 23.21 1.68 -10.32
N MET A 24 22.08 2.37 -10.41
CA MET A 24 21.12 2.39 -9.32
C MET A 24 20.63 0.95 -9.11
N HIS A 25 21.20 0.26 -8.13
CA HIS A 25 20.79 -1.09 -7.76
C HIS A 25 19.61 -0.98 -6.79
N GLU A 26 18.42 -1.43 -7.22
CA GLU A 26 17.31 -1.70 -6.30
C GLU A 26 17.67 -2.92 -5.45
N GLU A 27 18.04 -2.69 -4.19
CA GLU A 27 18.20 -3.79 -3.22
C GLU A 27 16.80 -4.27 -2.78
N ARG A 28 16.25 -5.24 -3.50
CA ARG A 28 15.00 -5.89 -3.09
C ARG A 28 15.29 -7.01 -2.09
N LYS A 29 15.34 -6.68 -0.79
CA LYS A 29 15.27 -7.68 0.29
C LYS A 29 13.90 -8.36 0.26
N GLY A 30 13.81 -9.49 -0.43
CA GLY A 30 12.58 -10.27 -0.55
C GLY A 30 12.21 -10.98 0.75
N SER A 31 11.67 -10.28 1.74
CA SER A 31 10.91 -10.94 2.80
C SER A 31 9.57 -11.40 2.19
N ARG A 32 9.42 -12.71 1.99
CA ARG A 32 8.14 -13.28 1.52
C ARG A 32 7.13 -13.24 2.66
N ALA A 33 6.43 -12.12 2.80
CA ALA A 33 5.27 -12.03 3.67
C ALA A 33 4.14 -12.93 3.13
N ARG A 34 3.82 -14.01 3.84
CA ARG A 34 2.73 -14.93 3.48
C ARG A 34 1.39 -14.58 4.13
N ARG A 35 1.35 -13.62 5.05
CA ARG A 35 0.15 -13.24 5.81
C ARG A 35 -0.02 -11.72 5.77
N LEU A 36 -1.17 -11.27 5.29
CA LEU A 36 -1.52 -9.85 5.22
C LEU A 36 -2.13 -9.32 6.53
N GLY A 37 -2.84 -10.17 7.28
CA GLY A 37 -3.48 -9.79 8.54
C GLY A 37 -4.24 -10.94 9.20
N THR A 38 -4.85 -10.66 10.35
CA THR A 38 -5.75 -11.56 11.09
C THR A 38 -6.97 -10.76 11.57
N GLY A 39 -8.11 -11.44 11.78
CA GLY A 39 -9.31 -10.81 12.34
C GLY A 39 -10.45 -10.64 11.33
N THR A 40 -11.21 -9.56 11.47
CA THR A 40 -12.35 -9.22 10.62
C THR A 40 -11.97 -8.19 9.56
N LEU A 41 -12.67 -8.22 8.42
CA LEU A 41 -12.55 -7.22 7.36
C LEU A 41 -13.80 -6.34 7.33
N ALA A 42 -13.67 -5.06 7.00
CA ALA A 42 -14.84 -4.18 6.86
C ALA A 42 -15.44 -4.34 5.45
N CYS A 43 -16.77 -4.50 5.37
CA CYS A 43 -17.46 -4.49 4.08
C CYS A 43 -17.31 -3.12 3.40
N PRO A 44 -16.90 -3.03 2.12
CA PRO A 44 -16.74 -1.74 1.45
C PRO A 44 -18.07 -1.01 1.21
N ARG A 45 -19.21 -1.71 1.26
CA ARG A 45 -20.53 -1.11 1.04
C ARG A 45 -21.23 -0.64 2.31
N CYS A 46 -21.23 -1.45 3.36
CA CYS A 46 -21.98 -1.16 4.60
C CYS A 46 -21.10 -0.97 5.83
N ASP A 47 -19.78 -1.10 5.71
CA ASP A 47 -18.79 -0.99 6.80
C ASP A 47 -18.95 -2.03 7.92
N ALA A 48 -19.83 -3.03 7.74
CA ALA A 48 -20.04 -4.07 8.73
C ALA A 48 -18.84 -5.03 8.81
N PRO A 49 -18.51 -5.56 10.00
CA PRO A 49 -17.40 -6.49 10.18
C PRO A 49 -17.74 -7.85 9.57
N VAL A 50 -16.89 -8.34 8.67
CA VAL A 50 -16.98 -9.64 8.03
C VAL A 50 -15.92 -10.56 8.64
N SER A 51 -16.37 -11.62 9.32
CA SER A 51 -15.49 -12.62 9.92
C SER A 51 -14.98 -13.61 8.88
N LEU A 52 -13.69 -13.94 8.95
CA LEU A 52 -13.05 -14.96 8.11
C LEU A 52 -13.12 -16.38 8.71
N GLY A 53 -13.80 -16.54 9.86
CA GLY A 53 -14.07 -17.84 10.46
C GLY A 53 -12.82 -18.63 10.90
N GLY A 54 -11.69 -17.96 11.13
CA GLY A 54 -10.42 -18.59 11.50
C GLY A 54 -9.71 -19.35 10.37
N ARG A 55 -10.27 -19.34 9.15
CA ARG A 55 -9.67 -19.97 7.97
C ARG A 55 -8.66 -19.04 7.31
N ALA A 56 -7.58 -19.61 6.77
CA ALA A 56 -6.76 -18.89 5.80
C ALA A 56 -7.57 -18.65 4.51
N VAL A 57 -7.56 -17.42 4.02
CA VAL A 57 -8.20 -17.03 2.76
C VAL A 57 -7.19 -16.36 1.84
N SER A 58 -7.27 -16.65 0.55
CA SER A 58 -6.49 -15.97 -0.49
C SER A 58 -7.10 -14.61 -0.83
N PRO A 59 -6.32 -13.59 -1.22
CA PRO A 59 -6.84 -12.33 -1.74
C PRO A 59 -7.80 -12.47 -2.94
N THR A 60 -7.71 -13.60 -3.66
CA THR A 60 -8.56 -13.94 -4.81
C THR A 60 -9.82 -14.73 -4.44
N ASP A 61 -9.95 -15.19 -3.19
CA ASP A 61 -11.13 -15.92 -2.76
C ASP A 61 -12.34 -14.99 -2.75
N VAL A 62 -13.53 -15.56 -3.01
CA VAL A 62 -14.81 -14.83 -2.93
C VAL A 62 -15.24 -14.73 -1.47
N LEU A 63 -15.70 -13.54 -1.07
CA LEU A 63 -16.23 -13.26 0.26
C LEU A 63 -17.59 -12.57 0.17
N ASP A 64 -18.53 -13.06 0.98
CA ASP A 64 -19.87 -12.51 1.12
C ASP A 64 -20.03 -11.75 2.42
N CYS A 65 -20.52 -10.50 2.34
CA CYS A 65 -20.93 -9.77 3.52
C CYS A 65 -22.23 -10.35 4.10
N PRO A 66 -22.25 -10.81 5.36
CA PRO A 66 -23.47 -11.38 5.95
C PRO A 66 -24.56 -10.34 6.23
N PHE A 67 -24.24 -9.04 6.18
CA PHE A 67 -25.16 -7.94 6.48
C PHE A 67 -25.84 -7.38 5.24
N CYS A 68 -25.07 -6.99 4.21
CA CYS A 68 -25.61 -6.37 2.99
C CYS A 68 -25.59 -7.27 1.75
N ARG A 69 -25.12 -8.53 1.88
CA ARG A 69 -24.97 -9.49 0.78
C ARG A 69 -24.07 -9.03 -0.37
N HIS A 70 -23.19 -8.07 -0.11
CA HIS A 70 -22.16 -7.73 -1.08
C HIS A 70 -21.15 -8.87 -1.22
N THR A 71 -21.04 -9.39 -2.44
CA THR A 71 -20.09 -10.41 -2.86
C THR A 71 -18.96 -9.76 -3.66
N ALA A 72 -17.70 -9.99 -3.28
CA ALA A 72 -16.52 -9.54 -4.01
C ALA A 72 -15.29 -10.39 -3.64
N ALA A 73 -14.14 -10.15 -4.27
CA ALA A 73 -12.90 -10.83 -3.86
C ALA A 73 -12.42 -10.28 -2.51
N VAL A 74 -11.75 -11.11 -1.69
CA VAL A 74 -11.22 -10.70 -0.37
C VAL A 74 -10.39 -9.41 -0.45
N ARG A 75 -9.58 -9.26 -1.51
CA ARG A 75 -8.78 -8.04 -1.72
C ARG A 75 -9.60 -6.75 -1.82
N ASP A 76 -10.86 -6.84 -2.26
CA ASP A 76 -11.75 -5.68 -2.41
C ASP A 76 -12.30 -5.21 -1.04
N PHE A 77 -12.17 -6.05 -0.01
CA PHE A 77 -12.44 -5.72 1.39
C PHE A 77 -11.19 -5.17 2.11
N LEU A 78 -9.99 -5.28 1.50
CA LEU A 78 -8.75 -4.73 2.05
C LEU A 78 -8.64 -3.24 1.70
N SER A 79 -8.56 -2.39 2.72
CA SER A 79 -8.22 -0.98 2.55
C SER A 79 -6.71 -0.80 2.76
N LEU A 80 -5.96 -0.61 1.67
CA LEU A 80 -4.53 -0.27 1.70
C LEU A 80 -4.27 1.23 1.47
N ALA A 81 -5.32 2.00 1.18
CA ALA A 81 -5.21 3.44 1.00
C ALA A 81 -5.00 4.13 2.35
N THR A 82 -4.09 5.10 2.42
CA THR A 82 -3.99 5.99 3.59
C THR A 82 -5.14 7.00 3.55
N PRO A 83 -5.86 7.22 4.66
CA PRO A 83 -5.84 6.48 5.93
C PRO A 83 -6.51 5.10 5.82
N THR A 84 -5.87 4.06 6.36
CA THR A 84 -6.30 2.64 6.26
C THR A 84 -7.74 2.39 6.74
N ARG A 85 -8.24 3.26 7.61
CA ARG A 85 -9.62 3.81 7.67
C ARG A 85 -9.65 4.61 8.99
N PRO A 86 -10.01 5.91 8.99
CA PRO A 86 -10.27 6.62 10.23
C PRO A 86 -11.54 6.03 10.82
N ALA A 87 -11.59 5.80 12.14
CA ALA A 87 -12.75 5.27 12.85
C ALA A 87 -14.00 6.11 12.53
N ARG A 88 -14.83 5.66 11.58
CA ARG A 88 -16.09 6.33 11.20
C ARG A 88 -17.20 5.94 12.18
N VAL A 89 -17.02 6.26 13.47
CA VAL A 89 -18.11 6.14 14.45
C VAL A 89 -18.90 7.45 14.44
N GLN A 90 -20.12 7.45 13.89
CA GLN A 90 -21.11 8.50 14.17
C GLN A 90 -21.99 8.06 15.33
N VAL A 91 -21.75 8.61 16.52
CA VAL A 91 -22.69 8.54 17.64
C VAL A 91 -23.76 9.60 17.41
N ARG A 92 -25.01 9.20 17.21
CA ARG A 92 -26.16 10.11 17.19
C ARG A 92 -26.97 9.93 18.47
N VAL A 93 -26.98 10.96 19.30
CA VAL A 93 -27.86 11.03 20.48
C VAL A 93 -29.24 11.45 20.01
N VAL A 94 -30.24 10.59 20.19
CA VAL A 94 -31.65 10.94 19.99
C VAL A 94 -32.27 11.27 21.36
N ALA A 95 -33.03 12.37 21.43
CA ALA A 95 -33.78 12.68 22.64
C ALA A 95 -34.85 11.60 22.84
N GLY A 96 -34.66 10.72 23.83
CA GLY A 96 -35.72 9.79 24.23
C GLY A 96 -36.89 10.59 24.77
N ALA A 97 -38.08 10.41 24.19
CA ALA A 97 -39.31 10.91 24.81
C ALA A 97 -39.37 10.31 26.21
N ARG A 98 -39.19 11.15 27.23
CA ARG A 98 -39.31 10.73 28.63
C ARG A 98 -40.68 10.06 28.76
N ARG A 99 -40.70 8.75 29.06
CA ARG A 99 -41.93 8.09 29.50
C ARG A 99 -42.35 8.84 30.75
N ARG A 100 -43.37 9.69 30.61
CA ARG A 100 -44.02 10.36 31.73
C ARG A 100 -44.54 9.21 32.59
N ALA A 101 -43.87 8.94 33.71
CA ALA A 101 -44.35 8.00 34.69
C ALA A 101 -45.69 8.57 35.18
N LEU A 102 -46.79 8.00 34.67
CA LEU A 102 -48.09 8.13 35.30
C LEU A 102 -48.02 7.32 36.58
N ARG A 103 -47.87 8.00 37.71
CA ARG A 103 -48.42 7.67 39.03
C ARG A 103 -48.28 8.88 39.93
#